data_AF-A0ABC8TF76-F1
#
_entry.id   AF-A0ABC8TF76-F1
#
_cell.length_a   1.000
_cell.length_b   1.000
_cell.length_c   1.000
_cell.angle_alpha   90.00
_cell.angle_beta   90.00
_cell.angle_gamma   90.00
#
_symmetry.space_group_name_H-M   'P 1'
#
loop_
_entity.id
_entity.type
_entity.pdbx_description
1 polymer ?
#
loop_
_entity_poly.entity_id
_entity_poly.type
_entity_poly.pdbx_seq_one_letter_code
_entity_poly.pdbx_strand_id
1 'polypeptide(L)'
;MSGSLPFLMSVPKTEYGSVMPRKPTTDELIQVLEDVNLGYLLSQFCGLDNTYEWSSVLSLGEQQRLAFARLLLSKPCLVLLDESTSALDEANEIEAAGITYMSVGHRSSLCRYHNRILRISAIDPNNTRCNWNIEIINQDTTMYNLSNQ
;
A
#
# COMPACT_ATOMS: atom_id res chain seq x y z
N MET A 1 -30.66 -6.57 15.87
CA MET A 1 -29.44 -6.69 16.70
C MET A 1 -28.43 -5.69 16.14
N SER A 2 -28.35 -4.50 16.75
CA SER A 2 -27.42 -3.45 16.34
C SER A 2 -26.06 -3.74 16.98
N GLY A 3 -25.21 -4.48 16.27
CA GLY A 3 -23.81 -4.63 16.64
C GLY A 3 -23.06 -3.40 16.14
N SER A 4 -22.64 -2.52 17.04
CA SER A 4 -21.69 -1.47 16.71
C SER A 4 -20.42 -2.13 16.16
N LEU A 5 -20.03 -1.76 14.94
CA LEU A 5 -18.85 -2.31 14.27
C LEU A 5 -17.60 -1.90 15.06
N PRO A 6 -16.77 -2.85 15.54
CA PRO A 6 -15.63 -2.54 16.40
C PRO A 6 -14.64 -1.53 15.80
N PHE A 7 -14.55 -1.45 14.47
CA PHE A 7 -13.66 -0.51 13.76
C PHE A 7 -14.18 0.93 13.70
N LEU A 8 -15.47 1.16 13.98
CA LEU A 8 -16.08 2.50 14.05
C LEU A 8 -16.07 3.06 15.47
N MET A 9 -15.63 2.28 16.46
CA MET A 9 -15.34 2.84 17.78
C MET A 9 -14.08 3.68 17.68
N SER A 10 -14.09 4.89 18.25
CA SER A 10 -12.85 5.61 18.49
C SER A 10 -11.94 4.67 19.26
N VAL A 11 -10.84 4.25 18.63
CA VAL A 11 -9.77 3.53 19.32
C VAL A 11 -9.49 4.37 20.57
N PRO A 12 -9.60 3.80 21.78
CA PRO A 12 -9.17 4.52 22.97
C PRO A 12 -7.77 5.03 22.65
N LYS A 13 -7.42 6.26 23.05
CA LYS A 13 -6.01 6.64 23.05
C LYS A 13 -5.32 5.74 24.07
N THR A 14 -5.05 4.49 23.66
CA THR A 14 -4.26 3.55 24.41
C THR A 14 -2.95 4.27 24.62
N GLU A 15 -2.48 4.20 25.84
CA GLU A 15 -1.13 4.55 26.25
C GLU A 15 -0.13 3.67 25.47
N TYR A 16 -0.04 3.85 24.16
CA TYR A 16 1.20 3.67 23.44
C TYR A 16 2.10 4.72 24.06
N GLY A 17 2.90 4.28 25.04
CA GLY A 17 4.00 5.04 25.59
C GLY A 17 4.65 5.76 24.42
N SER A 18 4.87 7.06 24.58
CA SER A 18 5.37 7.99 23.59
C SER A 18 6.71 7.51 23.01
N VAL A 19 6.66 6.50 22.14
CA VAL A 19 7.73 6.16 21.22
C VAL A 19 7.59 7.22 20.16
N MET A 20 8.22 8.36 20.43
CA MET A 20 8.45 9.35 19.38
C MET A 20 9.03 8.58 18.19
N PRO A 21 8.42 8.67 16.99
CA PRO A 21 8.96 7.97 15.84
C PRO A 21 10.41 8.39 15.68
N ARG A 22 11.32 7.40 15.72
CA ARG A 22 12.76 7.60 15.57
C ARG A 22 12.96 8.39 14.28
N LYS A 23 13.68 9.51 14.35
CA LYS A 23 14.07 10.23 13.14
C LYS A 23 15.00 9.32 12.32
N PRO A 24 14.70 9.09 11.04
CA PRO A 24 15.60 8.37 10.16
C PRO A 24 16.97 9.05 10.11
N THR A 25 18.01 8.24 10.07
CA THR A 25 19.38 8.68 9.80
C THR A 25 19.55 9.00 8.32
N THR A 26 20.57 9.79 7.97
CA THR A 26 20.88 10.11 6.56
C THR A 26 21.09 8.84 5.73
N ASP A 27 21.77 7.84 6.27
CA ASP A 27 22.02 6.58 5.57
C ASP A 27 20.73 5.80 5.30
N GLU A 28 19.78 5.80 6.24
CA GLU A 28 18.44 5.20 6.01
C GLU A 28 17.63 5.96 4.97
N LEU A 29 17.74 7.29 4.94
CA LEU A 29 17.08 8.11 3.91
C LEU A 29 17.67 7.84 2.52
N ILE A 30 18.98 7.65 2.41
CA ILE A 30 19.64 7.30 1.15
C ILE A 30 19.24 5.88 0.74
N GLN A 31 19.31 4.91 1.66
CA GLN A 31 18.98 3.53 1.37
C GLN A 31 17.52 3.38 0.92
N VAL A 32 16.57 4.00 1.61
CA VAL A 32 15.16 3.88 1.21
C VAL A 32 14.88 4.50 -0.15
N LEU A 33 15.62 5.55 -0.55
CA LEU A 33 15.50 6.11 -1.89
C LEU A 33 16.03 5.14 -2.96
N GLU A 34 17.08 4.37 -2.66
CA GLU A 34 17.53 3.28 -3.55
C GLU A 34 16.48 2.17 -3.64
N ASP A 35 15.90 1.76 -2.51
CA ASP A 35 14.89 0.69 -2.42
C ASP A 35 13.62 1.02 -3.26
N VAL A 36 13.32 2.31 -3.44
CA VAL A 36 12.20 2.77 -4.28
C VAL A 36 12.64 3.33 -5.65
N ASN A 37 13.83 2.98 -6.11
CA ASN A 37 14.37 3.40 -7.41
C ASN A 37 14.40 4.93 -7.63
N LEU A 38 14.69 5.69 -6.58
CA LEU A 38 14.82 7.15 -6.56
C LEU A 38 16.22 7.63 -6.14
N GLY A 39 17.20 6.74 -6.00
CA GLY A 39 18.59 7.08 -5.63
C GLY A 39 19.23 8.15 -6.54
N TYR A 40 18.89 8.15 -7.83
CA TYR A 40 19.40 9.14 -8.79
C TYR A 40 19.04 10.59 -8.44
N LEU A 41 17.95 10.81 -7.70
CA LEU A 41 17.51 12.16 -7.29
C LEU A 41 18.58 12.88 -6.47
N LEU A 42 19.39 12.14 -5.69
CA LEU A 42 20.48 12.72 -4.90
C LEU A 42 21.53 13.40 -5.79
N SER A 43 21.83 12.78 -6.93
CA SER A 43 22.77 13.33 -7.91
C SER A 43 22.16 14.49 -8.71
N GLN A 44 20.87 14.39 -9.05
CA GLN A 44 20.16 15.39 -9.84
C GLN A 44 19.90 16.68 -9.06
N PHE A 45 19.61 16.57 -7.77
CA PHE A 45 19.21 17.69 -6.90
C PHE A 45 20.26 18.02 -5.84
N CYS A 46 21.51 17.60 -6.02
CA CYS A 46 22.65 17.96 -5.17
C CYS A 46 22.48 17.62 -3.68
N GLY A 47 21.90 16.46 -3.37
CA GLY A 47 21.72 15.94 -2.00
C GLY A 47 20.33 16.15 -1.41
N LEU A 48 20.21 15.88 -0.09
CA LEU A 48 18.94 15.84 0.64
C LEU A 48 18.50 17.20 1.22
N ASP A 49 19.41 18.16 1.38
CA ASP A 49 19.16 19.40 2.10
C ASP A 49 18.54 20.52 1.22
N ASN A 50 18.32 20.24 -0.06
CA ASN A 50 17.81 21.23 -1.00
C ASN A 50 16.28 21.31 -0.98
N THR A 51 15.76 22.52 -1.14
CA THR A 51 14.32 22.79 -1.16
C THR A 51 13.87 23.14 -2.57
N TYR A 52 12.92 22.38 -3.10
CA TYR A 52 12.28 22.61 -4.38
C TYR A 52 10.75 22.53 -4.24
N GLU A 53 10.05 23.02 -5.26
CA GLU A 53 8.62 22.72 -5.42
C GLU A 53 8.52 21.29 -5.98
N TRP A 54 8.55 20.30 -5.10
CA TRP A 54 8.69 18.89 -5.48
C TRP A 54 7.51 18.35 -6.29
N SER A 55 6.32 18.95 -6.16
CA SER A 55 5.12 18.59 -6.92
C SER A 55 5.22 18.89 -8.41
N SER A 56 5.99 19.90 -8.82
CA SER A 56 6.24 20.25 -10.23
C SER A 56 7.48 19.59 -10.79
N VAL A 57 8.45 19.29 -9.92
CA VAL A 57 9.74 18.72 -10.31
C VAL A 57 9.67 17.20 -10.48
N LEU A 58 8.97 16.52 -9.58
CA LEU A 58 8.81 15.07 -9.64
C LEU A 58 7.60 14.72 -10.52
N SER A 59 7.77 13.74 -11.39
CA SER A 59 6.65 13.09 -12.08
C SER A 59 5.71 12.43 -11.08
N LEU A 60 4.47 12.18 -11.49
CA LEU A 60 3.48 11.52 -10.65
C LEU A 60 3.96 10.14 -10.17
N GLY A 61 4.69 9.40 -11.01
CA GLY A 61 5.28 8.12 -10.63
C GLY A 61 6.37 8.25 -9.56
N GLU A 62 7.26 9.24 -9.68
CA GLU A 62 8.26 9.52 -8.64
C GLU A 62 7.61 9.96 -7.32
N GLN A 63 6.55 10.76 -7.37
CA GLN A 63 5.80 11.15 -6.18
C GLN A 63 5.16 9.95 -5.48
N GLN A 64 4.63 8.98 -6.26
CA GLN A 64 4.12 7.72 -5.72
C GLN A 64 5.24 6.93 -5.04
N ARG A 65 6.38 6.72 -5.70
CA ARG A 65 7.53 6.00 -5.11
C ARG A 65 8.07 6.66 -3.86
N LEU A 66 8.07 8.00 -3.82
CA LEU A 66 8.43 8.74 -2.60
C LEU A 66 7.43 8.52 -1.46
N ALA A 67 6.14 8.32 -1.76
CA ALA A 67 5.16 7.89 -0.77
C ALA A 67 5.45 6.46 -0.25
N PHE A 68 5.91 5.55 -1.12
CA PHE A 68 6.39 4.23 -0.71
C PHE A 68 7.62 4.31 0.19
N ALA A 69 8.59 5.19 -0.10
CA ALA A 69 9.74 5.41 0.77
C ALA A 69 9.30 5.81 2.19
N ARG A 70 8.29 6.68 2.30
CA ARG A 70 7.69 7.05 3.59
C ARG A 70 7.02 5.88 4.29
N LEU A 71 6.38 4.96 3.56
CA LEU A 71 5.81 3.73 4.12
C LEU A 71 6.90 2.82 4.70
N LEU A 72 7.98 2.59 3.96
CA LEU A 72 9.11 1.75 4.39
C LEU A 72 9.82 2.30 5.63
N LEU A 73 9.93 3.63 5.76
CA LEU A 73 10.49 4.28 6.95
C LEU A 73 9.54 4.22 8.16
N SER A 74 8.24 4.43 7.95
CA SER A 74 7.26 4.50 9.04
C SER A 74 6.77 3.13 9.53
N LYS A 75 6.90 2.09 8.69
CA LYS A 75 6.51 0.69 8.97
C LYS A 75 5.14 0.57 9.66
N PRO A 76 4.07 1.12 9.08
CA PRO A 76 2.73 1.00 9.66
C PRO A 76 2.27 -0.46 9.66
N CYS A 77 1.37 -0.81 10.57
CA CYS A 77 0.82 -2.17 10.62
C CYS A 77 -0.06 -2.50 9.41
N LEU A 78 -0.74 -1.50 8.83
CA LEU A 78 -1.65 -1.67 7.70
C LEU A 78 -1.57 -0.48 6.75
N VAL A 79 -1.54 -0.76 5.45
CA VAL A 79 -1.60 0.23 4.36
C VAL A 79 -2.78 -0.04 3.43
N LEU A 80 -3.47 1.01 3.04
CA LEU A 80 -4.48 0.97 1.97
C LEU A 80 -3.90 1.65 0.72
N LEU A 81 -3.84 0.91 -0.37
CA LEU A 81 -3.30 1.39 -1.64
C LEU A 81 -4.43 1.53 -2.67
N ASP A 82 -4.74 2.76 -3.07
CA ASP A 82 -5.80 3.05 -4.04
C ASP A 82 -5.20 3.29 -5.44
N GLU A 83 -5.68 2.57 -6.46
CA GLU A 83 -5.24 2.67 -7.86
C GLU A 83 -3.71 2.56 -8.08
N SER A 84 -3.04 1.83 -7.20
CA SER A 84 -1.56 1.76 -7.07
C SER A 84 -0.86 0.82 -8.06
N THR A 85 -1.48 0.55 -9.21
CA THR A 85 -1.06 -0.55 -10.10
C THR A 85 0.34 -0.38 -10.71
N SER A 86 0.87 0.84 -10.75
CA SER A 86 2.24 1.16 -11.20
C SER A 86 3.27 1.18 -10.07
N ALA A 87 2.84 1.31 -8.83
CA ALA A 87 3.72 1.39 -7.66
C ALA A 87 3.85 0.04 -6.92
N LEU A 88 2.99 -0.92 -7.23
CA LEU A 88 3.07 -2.30 -6.72
C LEU A 88 4.28 -3.08 -7.25
N ASP A 89 5.06 -2.56 -8.19
CA ASP A 89 6.37 -3.19 -8.49
C ASP A 89 7.31 -3.14 -7.27
N GLU A 90 7.11 -2.19 -6.35
CA GLU A 90 7.77 -2.12 -5.03
C GLU A 90 7.07 -2.96 -3.95
N ALA A 91 6.03 -3.74 -4.27
CA ALA A 91 5.29 -4.54 -3.30
C ALA A 91 6.17 -5.56 -2.56
N ASN A 92 7.21 -6.06 -3.22
CA ASN A 92 8.18 -6.96 -2.60
C ASN A 92 8.86 -6.31 -1.39
N GLU A 93 9.17 -5.01 -1.47
CA GLU A 93 9.80 -4.27 -0.36
C GLU A 93 8.81 -4.05 0.79
N ILE A 94 7.52 -3.81 0.49
CA ILE A 94 6.47 -3.71 1.52
C ILE A 94 6.31 -5.04 2.26
N GLU A 95 6.24 -6.15 1.53
CA GLU A 95 6.13 -7.49 2.12
C GLU A 95 7.37 -7.84 2.94
N ALA A 96 8.57 -7.56 2.41
CA ALA A 96 9.84 -7.76 3.12
C ALA A 96 9.94 -6.91 4.40
N ALA A 97 9.36 -5.71 4.40
CA ALA A 97 9.27 -4.85 5.59
C ALA A 97 8.26 -5.36 6.64
N GLY A 98 7.51 -6.43 6.35
CA GLY A 98 6.51 -7.01 7.25
C GLY A 98 5.24 -6.17 7.37
N ILE A 99 4.98 -5.30 6.39
CA ILE A 99 3.84 -4.39 6.38
C ILE A 99 2.66 -5.12 5.74
N THR A 100 1.52 -5.17 6.42
CA THR A 100 0.28 -5.67 5.80
C THR A 100 -0.30 -4.59 4.89
N TYR A 101 -0.70 -4.93 3.66
CA TYR A 101 -1.36 -3.99 2.78
C TYR A 101 -2.58 -4.60 2.09
N MET A 102 -3.55 -3.73 1.82
CA MET A 102 -4.71 -4.00 0.99
C MET A 102 -4.68 -3.02 -0.16
N SER A 103 -4.83 -3.51 -1.38
CA SER A 103 -4.94 -2.65 -2.55
C SER A 103 -6.33 -2.72 -3.16
N VAL A 104 -6.73 -1.62 -3.78
CA VAL A 104 -7.93 -1.51 -4.61
C VAL A 104 -7.46 -1.14 -6.01
N GLY A 105 -7.97 -1.85 -7.01
CA GLY A 105 -7.68 -1.54 -8.40
C GLY A 105 -8.43 -2.45 -9.36
N HIS A 106 -8.49 -2.01 -10.61
CA HIS A 106 -9.26 -2.69 -11.65
C HIS A 106 -8.46 -3.73 -12.47
N ARG A 107 -7.13 -3.82 -12.27
CA ARG A 107 -6.26 -4.69 -13.08
C ARG A 107 -6.09 -6.06 -12.46
N SER A 108 -6.32 -7.11 -13.26
CA SER A 108 -6.13 -8.51 -12.85
C SER A 108 -4.68 -8.86 -12.48
N SER A 109 -3.70 -8.07 -12.93
CA SER A 109 -2.29 -8.22 -12.56
C SER A 109 -2.04 -8.04 -11.06
N LEU A 110 -2.93 -7.34 -10.33
CA LEU A 110 -2.81 -7.14 -8.88
C LEU A 110 -2.80 -8.47 -8.12
N CYS A 111 -3.50 -9.47 -8.63
CA CYS A 111 -3.58 -10.80 -8.00
C CYS A 111 -2.20 -11.45 -7.79
N ARG A 112 -1.15 -11.02 -8.50
CA ARG A 112 0.22 -11.53 -8.32
C ARG A 112 0.86 -11.08 -7.03
N TYR A 113 0.43 -9.94 -6.48
CA TYR A 113 0.97 -9.33 -5.26
C TYR A 113 0.07 -9.57 -4.05
N HIS A 114 -0.94 -10.43 -4.16
CA HIS A 114 -1.89 -10.68 -3.07
C HIS A 114 -2.12 -12.18 -2.91
N ASN A 115 -2.34 -12.60 -1.67
CA ASN A 115 -2.73 -13.97 -1.33
C ASN A 115 -4.25 -14.14 -1.18
N ARG A 116 -5.01 -13.03 -1.15
CA ARG A 116 -6.46 -13.01 -0.95
C ARG A 116 -7.10 -11.93 -1.82
N ILE A 117 -8.33 -12.18 -2.25
CA ILE A 117 -9.17 -11.21 -2.96
C ILE A 117 -10.50 -11.03 -2.23
N LEU A 118 -10.88 -9.77 -2.01
CA LEU A 118 -12.20 -9.40 -1.52
C LEU A 118 -13.06 -9.02 -2.73
N ARG A 119 -14.11 -9.80 -3.02
CA ARG A 119 -15.10 -9.43 -4.03
C ARG A 119 -16.29 -8.79 -3.36
N ILE A 120 -16.74 -7.66 -3.91
CA ILE A 120 -17.95 -6.95 -3.45
C ILE A 120 -18.85 -6.79 -4.66
N SER A 121 -20.11 -7.21 -4.54
CA SER A 121 -21.15 -7.09 -5.58
C SER A 121 -22.22 -6.09 -5.17
N ALA A 122 -23.03 -5.63 -6.13
CA ALA A 122 -24.18 -4.78 -5.81
C ALA A 122 -25.16 -5.51 -4.87
N ILE A 123 -25.84 -4.74 -4.02
CA ILE A 123 -26.87 -5.27 -3.13
C ILE A 123 -28.07 -5.68 -3.97
N ASP A 124 -28.47 -6.96 -3.88
CA ASP A 124 -29.72 -7.45 -4.45
C ASP A 124 -30.83 -7.33 -3.40
N PRO A 125 -31.86 -6.49 -3.62
CA PRO A 125 -32.94 -6.29 -2.66
C PRO A 125 -33.76 -7.57 -2.39
N ASN A 126 -33.69 -8.56 -3.28
CA ASN A 126 -34.38 -9.84 -3.11
C ASN A 126 -33.52 -10.91 -2.41
N ASN A 127 -32.24 -10.62 -2.16
CA ASN A 127 -31.29 -11.55 -1.58
C ASN A 127 -30.70 -10.98 -0.28
N THR A 128 -31.02 -11.62 0.84
CA THR A 128 -30.54 -11.21 2.17
C THR A 128 -29.12 -11.68 2.47
N ARG A 129 -28.45 -12.37 1.52
CA ARG A 129 -27.09 -12.85 1.71
C ARG A 129 -26.08 -11.70 1.63
N CYS A 130 -24.94 -11.94 2.27
CA CYS A 130 -23.77 -11.09 2.19
C CYS A 130 -23.35 -10.92 0.72
N ASN A 131 -23.21 -9.67 0.27
CA ASN A 131 -22.81 -9.31 -1.09
C ASN A 131 -21.28 -9.25 -1.27
N TRP A 132 -20.52 -9.70 -0.27
CA TRP A 132 -19.07 -9.77 -0.34
C TRP A 132 -18.54 -11.15 0.08
N ASN A 133 -17.41 -11.53 -0.51
CA ASN A 133 -16.69 -12.76 -0.18
C ASN A 133 -15.17 -12.52 -0.18
N ILE A 134 -14.43 -13.32 0.60
CA ILE A 134 -12.96 -13.33 0.58
C ILE A 134 -12.52 -14.70 0.08
N GLU A 135 -11.74 -14.71 -0.99
CA GLU A 135 -11.21 -15.92 -1.62
C GLU A 135 -9.67 -15.92 -1.49
N ILE A 136 -9.07 -17.10 -1.33
CA ILE A 136 -7.60 -17.27 -1.37
C ILE A 136 -7.18 -17.37 -2.84
N ILE A 137 -6.14 -16.64 -3.23
CA ILE A 137 -5.59 -16.68 -4.58
C ILE A 137 -4.64 -17.88 -4.65
N ASN A 138 -5.06 -18.94 -5.32
CA ASN A 138 -4.18 -20.05 -5.71
C ASN A 138 -3.50 -19.67 -7.03
N GLN A 139 -2.17 -19.54 -7.04
CA GLN A 139 -1.40 -19.11 -8.22
C GLN A 139 -1.60 -20.01 -9.46
N ASP A 140 -2.07 -21.25 -9.29
CA ASP A 140 -2.40 -22.18 -10.38
C ASP A 140 -3.77 -21.90 -11.06
N THR A 141 -4.69 -21.20 -10.39
CA THR A 141 -6.07 -21.02 -10.88
C THR A 141 -6.25 -19.76 -11.73
N THR A 142 -5.33 -18.80 -11.65
CA THR A 142 -5.45 -17.51 -12.35
C THR A 142 -5.37 -17.60 -13.88
N MET A 143 -4.75 -18.64 -14.45
CA MET A 143 -4.75 -18.83 -15.91
C MET A 143 -6.07 -19.39 -16.44
N TYR A 144 -6.93 -19.97 -15.58
CA TYR A 144 -8.15 -20.68 -16.00
C TYR A 144 -9.42 -19.83 -15.94
N ASN A 145 -9.47 -18.82 -15.06
CA ASN A 145 -10.68 -18.01 -14.86
C ASN A 145 -10.71 -16.70 -15.67
N LEU A 146 -9.62 -16.35 -16.36
CA LEU A 146 -9.51 -15.14 -17.20
C LEU A 146 -9.86 -15.37 -18.68
N SER A 147 -10.04 -16.63 -19.10
CA SER A 147 -10.47 -17.00 -20.44
C SER A 147 -12.00 -17.05 -20.62
N ASN A 148 -12.77 -16.77 -19.56
CA ASN A 148 -14.25 -16.86 -19.55
C ASN A 148 -14.97 -15.60 -19.04
N GLN A 149 -14.36 -14.41 -19.17
CA GLN A 149 -15.05 -13.13 -19.00
C GLN A 149 -14.85 -12.22 -20.20
#